data_AF-A0A1S8AT20-F1
#
_entry.id   AF-A0A1S8AT20-F1
#
_cell.length_a   1.000
_cell.length_b   1.000
_cell.length_c   1.000
_cell.angle_alpha   90.00
_cell.angle_beta   90.00
_cell.angle_gamma   90.00
#
_symmetry.space_group_name_H-M   'P 1'
#
loop_
_entity.id
_entity.type
_entity.pdbx_description
1 polymer ?
#
loop_
_entity_poly.entity_id
_entity_poly.type
_entity_poly.pdbx_seq_one_letter_code
_entity_poly.pdbx_strand_id
1 'polypeptide(L)'
;MSTTNVLLVTIGDADGLSEEGREAIRTLRGGESVDRPATVTVANEQQLSDVFNERTYALLRVIRDENPESIREMARVVGRDVKNVHEELTTLEALGIIRFDDDGQSKRPVFPYDDLIISPFAHDGGDSAPATP
;
A
#
# COMPACT_ATOMS: atom_id res chain seq x y z
N MET A 1 -23.10 -3.27 2.86
CA MET A 1 -21.84 -4.01 2.93
C MET A 1 -20.78 -3.02 2.46
N SER A 2 -19.90 -2.56 3.34
CA SER A 2 -18.86 -1.61 2.97
C SER A 2 -17.72 -2.42 2.35
N THR A 3 -17.46 -2.23 1.06
CA THR A 3 -16.31 -2.87 0.41
C THR A 3 -15.03 -2.23 0.98
N THR A 4 -14.24 -2.99 1.72
CA THR A 4 -12.90 -2.55 2.16
C THR A 4 -11.94 -2.63 0.99
N ASN A 5 -11.29 -1.52 0.65
CA ASN A 5 -10.32 -1.47 -0.44
C ASN A 5 -8.91 -1.69 0.11
N VAL A 6 -8.23 -2.72 -0.36
CA VAL A 6 -6.91 -3.13 0.16
C VAL A 6 -5.88 -3.02 -0.95
N LEU A 7 -4.72 -2.44 -0.62
CA LEU A 7 -3.55 -2.51 -1.47
C LEU A 7 -2.72 -3.74 -1.08
N LEU A 8 -2.60 -4.70 -1.99
CA LEU A 8 -1.66 -5.80 -1.88
C LEU A 8 -0.39 -5.47 -2.67
N VAL A 9 0.75 -5.64 -2.02
CA VAL A 9 2.06 -5.52 -2.65
C VAL A 9 2.73 -6.88 -2.69
N THR A 10 3.11 -7.34 -3.87
CA THR A 10 3.74 -8.64 -4.08
C THR A 10 5.05 -8.51 -4.86
N ILE A 11 5.89 -9.55 -4.77
CA ILE A 11 7.06 -9.71 -5.65
C ILE A 11 6.69 -10.71 -6.75
N GLY A 12 6.98 -10.40 -8.02
CA GLY A 12 6.77 -11.33 -9.13
C GLY A 12 6.28 -10.68 -10.43
N ASP A 13 5.49 -11.40 -11.22
CA ASP A 13 4.83 -10.88 -12.41
C ASP A 13 3.44 -10.31 -12.08
N ALA A 14 3.05 -9.22 -12.77
CA ALA A 14 1.88 -8.39 -12.45
C ALA A 14 0.50 -9.10 -12.45
N ASP A 15 0.44 -10.35 -12.94
CA ASP A 15 -0.82 -11.11 -13.09
C ASP A 15 -1.21 -11.92 -11.83
N GLY A 16 -0.34 -11.99 -10.83
CA GLY A 16 -0.38 -13.05 -9.81
C GLY A 16 -1.04 -12.70 -8.47
N LEU A 17 -2.29 -12.21 -8.44
CA LEU A 17 -3.06 -12.35 -7.20
C LEU A 17 -3.65 -13.77 -7.16
N SER A 18 -2.94 -14.69 -6.50
CA SER A 18 -3.44 -16.04 -6.24
C SER A 18 -4.72 -16.00 -5.40
N GLU A 19 -5.55 -17.04 -5.53
CA GLU A 19 -6.74 -17.19 -4.67
C GLU A 19 -6.35 -17.26 -3.19
N GLU A 20 -5.17 -17.78 -2.88
CA GLU A 20 -4.57 -17.84 -1.55
C GLU A 20 -4.28 -16.45 -0.99
N GLY A 21 -3.70 -15.55 -1.79
CA GLY A 21 -3.51 -14.15 -1.40
C GLY A 21 -4.84 -13.47 -1.05
N ARG A 22 -5.91 -13.74 -1.82
CA ARG A 22 -7.26 -13.24 -1.51
C ARG A 22 -7.83 -13.83 -0.22
N GLU A 23 -7.60 -15.11 0.02
CA GLU A 23 -8.07 -15.79 1.22
C GLU A 23 -7.34 -15.32 2.48
N ALA A 24 -6.03 -15.07 2.40
CA ALA A 24 -5.27 -14.49 3.48
C ALA A 24 -5.84 -13.11 3.90
N ILE A 25 -6.16 -12.25 2.92
CA ILE A 25 -6.79 -10.95 3.21
C ILE A 25 -8.17 -11.12 3.85
N ARG A 26 -9.01 -12.01 3.32
CA ARG A 26 -10.35 -12.28 3.88
C ARG A 26 -10.26 -12.76 5.32
N THR A 27 -9.32 -13.66 5.62
CA THR A 27 -9.10 -14.18 6.98
C THR A 27 -8.66 -13.09 7.94
N LEU A 28 -7.69 -12.25 7.55
CA LEU A 28 -7.24 -11.11 8.37
C LEU A 28 -8.35 -10.11 8.66
N ARG A 29 -9.26 -9.88 7.69
CA ARG A 29 -10.42 -8.99 7.86
C ARG A 29 -11.70 -9.66 8.36
N GLY A 30 -11.62 -10.87 8.92
CA GLY A 30 -12.78 -11.52 9.54
C GLY A 30 -13.90 -11.93 8.57
N GLY A 31 -13.57 -12.20 7.30
CA GLY A 31 -14.50 -12.75 6.31
C GLY A 31 -15.27 -11.74 5.47
N GLU A 32 -14.92 -10.45 5.52
CA GLU A 32 -15.50 -9.44 4.63
C GLU A 32 -15.14 -9.69 3.16
N SER A 33 -16.10 -9.46 2.25
CA SER A 33 -15.90 -9.63 0.81
C SER A 33 -15.06 -8.48 0.27
N VAL A 34 -13.84 -8.77 -0.17
CA VAL A 34 -12.94 -7.81 -0.79
C VAL A 34 -13.19 -7.84 -2.30
N ASP A 35 -13.65 -6.74 -2.89
CA ASP A 35 -13.55 -6.56 -4.35
C ASP A 35 -12.08 -6.70 -4.75
N ARG A 36 -11.77 -7.23 -5.95
CA ARG A 36 -10.40 -7.56 -6.37
C ARG A 36 -9.40 -6.50 -5.87
N PRO A 37 -8.52 -6.82 -4.90
CA PRO A 37 -7.70 -5.81 -4.26
C PRO A 37 -6.77 -5.19 -5.29
N ALA A 38 -6.51 -3.89 -5.14
CA ALA A 38 -5.50 -3.24 -5.94
C ALA A 38 -4.17 -3.93 -5.67
N THR A 39 -3.49 -4.35 -6.73
CA THR A 39 -2.25 -5.11 -6.62
C THR A 39 -1.12 -4.32 -7.27
N VAL A 40 -0.03 -4.15 -6.53
CA VAL A 40 1.21 -3.56 -7.02
C VAL A 40 2.28 -4.63 -6.94
N THR A 41 2.86 -4.96 -8.09
CA THR A 41 3.92 -5.97 -8.16
C THR A 41 5.27 -5.28 -8.37
N VAL A 42 6.22 -5.60 -7.51
CA VAL A 42 7.62 -5.16 -7.63
C VAL A 42 8.49 -6.31 -8.12
N ALA A 43 9.61 -5.98 -8.75
CA ALA A 43 10.48 -6.95 -9.41
C ALA A 43 11.20 -7.89 -8.44
N ASN A 44 11.56 -7.41 -7.26
CA ASN A 44 12.35 -8.16 -6.27
C ASN A 44 12.29 -7.52 -4.88
N GLU A 45 12.90 -8.21 -3.90
CA GLU A 45 12.95 -7.80 -2.49
C GLU A 45 13.72 -6.49 -2.27
N GLN A 46 14.73 -6.20 -3.11
CA GLN A 46 15.48 -4.94 -3.03
C GLN A 46 14.57 -3.79 -3.39
N GLN A 47 13.85 -3.88 -4.52
CA GLN A 47 12.89 -2.87 -4.92
C GLN A 47 11.76 -2.72 -3.89
N LEU A 48 11.26 -3.83 -3.33
CA LEU A 48 10.27 -3.78 -2.25
C LEU A 48 10.79 -2.99 -1.05
N SER A 49 12.02 -3.28 -0.61
CA SER A 49 12.63 -2.63 0.55
C SER A 49 12.98 -1.16 0.29
N ASP A 50 13.36 -0.82 -0.94
CA ASP A 50 13.63 0.55 -1.37
C ASP A 50 12.35 1.40 -1.35
N VAL A 51 11.24 0.85 -1.81
CA VAL A 51 9.93 1.53 -1.82
C VAL A 51 9.30 1.55 -0.43
N PHE A 52 9.23 0.42 0.25
CA PHE A 52 8.56 0.27 1.55
C PHE A 52 9.56 0.30 2.70
N ASN A 53 10.29 1.42 2.78
CA ASN A 53 11.24 1.69 3.87
C ASN A 53 10.57 2.49 5.00
N GLU A 54 11.30 2.67 6.11
CA GLU A 54 10.84 3.41 7.30
C GLU A 54 10.29 4.81 6.97
N ARG A 55 10.93 5.55 6.07
CA ARG A 55 10.53 6.90 5.68
C ARG A 55 9.21 6.88 4.93
N THR A 56 9.02 5.91 4.06
CA THR A 56 7.78 5.74 3.31
C THR A 56 6.62 5.37 4.25
N TYR A 57 6.84 4.49 5.23
CA TYR A 57 5.80 4.21 6.24
C TYR A 57 5.47 5.44 7.09
N ALA A 58 6.43 6.30 7.39
CA ALA A 58 6.17 7.56 8.08
C ALA A 58 5.28 8.48 7.22
N LEU A 59 5.54 8.57 5.91
CA LEU A 59 4.69 9.32 4.99
C LEU A 59 3.26 8.75 4.94
N LEU A 60 3.10 7.44 4.73
CA LEU A 60 1.79 6.79 4.66
C LEU A 60 0.98 6.96 5.97
N ARG A 61 1.66 6.88 7.12
CA ARG A 61 1.04 7.11 8.43
C ARG A 61 0.54 8.56 8.56
N VAL A 62 1.35 9.55 8.18
CA VAL A 62 0.93 10.96 8.20
C VAL A 62 -0.23 11.22 7.26
N ILE A 63 -0.22 10.63 6.05
CA ILE A 63 -1.36 10.72 5.13
C ILE A 63 -2.63 10.23 5.80
N ARG A 64 -2.59 9.08 6.47
CA ARG A 64 -3.76 8.46 7.09
C ARG A 64 -4.22 9.17 8.36
N ASP A 65 -3.29 9.56 9.21
CA ASP A 65 -3.58 10.04 10.56
C ASP A 65 -3.80 11.57 10.60
N GLU A 66 -3.14 12.33 9.72
CA GLU A 66 -3.19 13.81 9.71
C GLU A 66 -3.86 14.40 8.46
N ASN A 67 -4.06 13.63 7.37
CA ASN A 67 -4.69 14.09 6.13
C ASN A 67 -4.15 15.45 5.62
N PRO A 68 -2.83 15.59 5.39
CA PRO A 68 -2.22 16.86 5.02
C PRO A 68 -2.82 17.40 3.72
N GLU A 69 -3.12 18.70 3.66
CA GLU A 69 -3.76 19.35 2.52
C GLU A 69 -2.77 19.59 1.35
N SER A 70 -1.46 19.42 1.59
CA SER A 70 -0.44 19.60 0.56
C SER A 70 0.87 18.87 0.85
N ILE A 71 1.69 18.68 -0.18
CA ILE A 71 3.09 18.18 -0.05
C ILE A 71 3.91 19.05 0.92
N ARG A 72 3.68 20.37 0.95
CA ARG A 72 4.42 21.29 1.84
C ARG A 72 4.05 21.08 3.30
N GLU A 73 2.77 20.91 3.58
CA GLU A 73 2.31 20.60 4.92
C GLU A 73 2.85 19.25 5.38
N MET A 74 2.74 18.24 4.53
CA MET A 74 3.28 16.91 4.82
C MET A 74 4.77 16.98 5.18
N ALA A 75 5.57 17.71 4.40
CA ALA A 75 7.00 17.90 4.67
C ALA A 75 7.27 18.57 6.03
N ARG A 76 6.43 19.52 6.46
CA ARG A 76 6.52 20.14 7.79
C ARG A 76 6.23 19.14 8.90
N VAL A 77 5.19 18.32 8.74
CA VAL A 77 4.79 17.31 9.73
C VAL A 77 5.91 16.27 9.92
N VAL A 78 6.47 15.74 8.84
CA VAL A 78 7.56 14.76 8.93
C VAL A 78 8.94 15.38 9.20
N GLY A 79 9.04 16.71 9.29
CA GLY A 79 10.29 17.42 9.54
C GLY A 79 11.35 17.24 8.45
N ARG A 80 10.94 17.06 7.18
CA ARG A 80 11.83 16.85 6.02
C ARG A 80 11.72 18.00 5.03
N ASP A 81 12.69 18.12 4.14
CA ASP A 81 12.62 19.12 3.08
C ASP A 81 11.57 18.73 2.02
N VAL A 82 10.94 19.76 1.44
CA VAL A 82 9.82 19.61 0.51
C VAL A 82 10.22 18.86 -0.76
N LYS A 83 11.46 19.02 -1.23
CA LYS A 83 11.93 18.39 -2.46
C LYS A 83 11.99 16.87 -2.31
N ASN A 84 12.63 16.39 -1.24
CA ASN A 84 12.73 14.96 -0.97
C ASN A 84 11.35 14.32 -0.74
N VAL A 85 10.44 15.01 -0.03
CA VAL A 85 9.06 14.53 0.16
C VAL A 85 8.29 14.51 -1.16
N HIS A 86 8.44 15.52 -2.00
CA HIS A 86 7.82 15.55 -3.33
C HIS A 86 8.28 14.37 -4.20
N GLU A 87 9.59 14.13 -4.29
CA GLU A 87 10.16 13.03 -5.08
C GLU A 87 9.66 11.67 -4.60
N GLU A 88 9.60 11.46 -3.28
CA GLU A 88 9.12 10.22 -2.69
C GLU A 88 7.61 10.03 -2.94
N LEU A 89 6.78 11.05 -2.69
CA LEU A 89 5.33 10.97 -2.97
C LEU A 89 5.03 10.79 -4.46
N THR A 90 5.80 11.40 -5.36
CA THR A 90 5.66 11.19 -6.81
C THR A 90 5.97 9.75 -7.19
N THR A 91 6.97 9.14 -6.55
CA THR A 91 7.31 7.72 -6.75
C THR A 91 6.16 6.83 -6.27
N LEU A 92 5.58 7.11 -5.10
CA LEU A 92 4.43 6.36 -4.58
C LEU A 92 3.18 6.51 -5.47
N GLU A 93 2.96 7.69 -6.03
CA GLU A 93 1.86 7.92 -6.99
C GLU A 93 2.07 7.11 -8.28
N ALA A 94 3.29 7.12 -8.83
CA ALA A 94 3.61 6.35 -10.03
C ALA A 94 3.42 4.84 -9.84
N LEU A 95 3.60 4.35 -8.61
CA LEU A 95 3.33 2.97 -8.22
C LEU A 95 1.85 2.69 -7.90
N GLY A 96 0.98 3.71 -7.88
CA GLY A 96 -0.44 3.58 -7.54
C GLY A 96 -0.70 3.34 -6.05
N ILE A 97 0.30 3.59 -5.19
CA ILE A 97 0.20 3.44 -3.73
C ILE A 97 -0.60 4.61 -3.15
N ILE A 98 -0.37 5.81 -3.66
CA ILE A 98 -1.12 7.02 -3.32
C ILE A 98 -1.68 7.66 -4.60
N ARG A 99 -2.55 8.65 -4.43
CA ARG A 99 -2.98 9.57 -5.48
C ARG A 99 -2.82 11.00 -5.01
N PHE A 100 -2.49 11.93 -5.90
CA PHE A 100 -2.74 13.34 -5.61
C PHE A 100 -4.17 13.73 -6.01
N ASP A 101 -4.93 14.27 -5.06
CA ASP A 101 -6.13 15.02 -5.37
C ASP A 101 -5.73 16.47 -5.68
N ASP A 102 -6.20 17.00 -6.81
CA ASP A 102 -6.11 18.44 -7.13
C ASP A 102 -7.26 19.15 -6.40
N ASP A 103 -7.05 19.51 -5.13
CA ASP A 103 -7.93 20.42 -4.40
C ASP A 103 -7.45 21.87 -4.60
N GLY A 104 -7.78 22.44 -5.76
CA GLY A 104 -7.39 23.80 -6.13
C GLY A 104 -5.95 23.92 -6.63
N GLN A 105 -5.08 24.63 -5.89
CA GLN A 105 -3.68 24.90 -6.29
C GLN A 105 -2.64 23.97 -5.65
N SER A 106 -3.08 23.04 -4.79
CA SER A 106 -2.19 22.20 -4.01
C SER A 106 -2.42 20.73 -4.31
N LYS A 107 -1.32 20.00 -4.54
CA LYS A 107 -1.35 18.53 -4.65
C LYS A 107 -1.52 17.94 -3.26
N ARG A 108 -2.71 17.42 -2.96
CA ARG A 108 -3.01 16.74 -1.70
C ARG A 108 -2.72 15.24 -1.83
N PRO A 109 -1.75 14.67 -1.10
CA PRO A 109 -1.52 13.23 -1.13
C PRO A 109 -2.62 12.49 -0.38
N VAL A 110 -3.19 11.45 -1.00
CA VAL A 110 -4.23 10.61 -0.42
C VAL A 110 -3.86 9.14 -0.60
N PHE A 111 -4.05 8.34 0.45
CA PHE A 111 -3.94 6.88 0.41
C PHE A 111 -5.35 6.30 0.20
N PRO A 112 -5.72 5.85 -1.01
CA PRO A 112 -7.10 5.52 -1.36
C PRO A 112 -7.54 4.11 -0.91
N TYR A 113 -6.82 3.53 0.05
CA TYR A 113 -7.02 2.18 0.55
C TYR A 113 -7.18 2.22 2.07
N ASP A 114 -7.95 1.28 2.60
CA ASP A 114 -8.18 1.15 4.03
C ASP A 114 -7.00 0.45 4.73
N ASP A 115 -6.21 -0.33 3.99
CA ASP A 115 -5.04 -1.05 4.52
C ASP A 115 -4.03 -1.41 3.45
N LEU A 116 -2.84 -1.76 3.91
CA LEU A 116 -1.68 -2.15 3.10
C LEU A 116 -1.18 -3.52 3.57
N ILE A 117 -1.16 -4.49 2.67
CA ILE A 117 -0.62 -5.82 2.93
C ILE A 117 0.57 -6.05 1.99
N ILE A 118 1.69 -6.49 2.56
CA ILE A 118 2.91 -6.78 1.81
C ILE A 118 3.18 -8.28 1.93
N SER A 119 3.17 -8.97 0.78
CA SER A 119 3.49 -10.39 0.67
C SER A 119 4.75 -10.54 -0.18
N PRO A 120 5.94 -10.49 0.44
CA PRO A 120 7.21 -10.62 -0.29
C PRO A 120 7.38 -12.02 -0.88
N PHE A 121 6.74 -13.02 -0.28
CA PHE A 121 6.73 -14.38 -0.77
C PHE A 121 5.37 -14.65 -1.41
N ALA A 122 5.35 -15.03 -2.69
CA ALA A 122 4.23 -15.80 -3.19
C ALA A 122 4.16 -17.06 -2.31
N HIS A 123 3.02 -17.31 -1.67
CA HIS A 123 2.83 -18.61 -1.06
C HIS A 123 2.76 -19.59 -2.24
N ASP A 124 3.80 -20.41 -2.41
CA ASP A 124 3.70 -21.59 -3.25
C ASP A 124 2.61 -22.46 -2.61
N GLY A 125 1.50 -22.64 -3.32
CA GLY A 125 0.31 -23.32 -2.82
C GLY A 125 0.62 -24.72 -2.28
N GLY A 126 0.80 -24.80 -0.97
CA GLY A 126 1.39 -25.96 -0.34
C GLY A 126 1.53 -25.88 1.16
N ASP A 127 0.54 -25.37 1.88
CA ASP A 127 0.33 -25.83 3.26
C ASP A 127 -1.17 -26.02 3.55
N SER A 128 -1.70 -27.11 3.00
CA SER A 128 -2.89 -27.74 3.54
C SER A 128 -2.52 -28.32 4.90
N ALA A 129 -2.75 -27.54 5.94
CA ALA A 129 -2.85 -28.05 7.29
C ALA A 129 -4.32 -28.36 7.59
N PRO A 130 -4.79 -29.62 7.51
CA PRO A 130 -5.86 -30.05 8.37
C PRO A 130 -5.20 -30.32 9.73
N ALA A 131 -5.06 -29.27 10.55
CA ALA A 131 -4.91 -29.47 11.97
C ALA A 131 -6.29 -29.89 12.51
N THR A 132 -6.34 -31.08 13.11
CA THR A 132 -7.16 -31.51 14.27
C THR A 132 -7.83 -32.87 14.05
N PRO A 133 -7.85 -33.79 15.03
CA PRO A 133 -6.80 -34.22 15.97
C PRO A 133 -6.38 -35.69 15.78
#